data_AF-A0A3M1JDX6-F1
#
_entry.id   AF-A0A3M1JDX6-F1
#
_cell.length_a   1.000
_cell.length_b   1.000
_cell.length_c   1.000
_cell.angle_alpha   90.00
_cell.angle_beta   90.00
_cell.angle_gamma   90.00
#
_symmetry.space_group_name_H-M   'P 1'
#
loop_
_entity.id
_entity.type
_entity.pdbx_description
1 polymer ?
#
loop_
_entity_poly.entity_id
_entity_poly.type
_entity_poly.pdbx_seq_one_letter_code
_entity_poly.pdbx_strand_id
1 'polypeptide(L)' 'MKTRCDWAGSDPLYLTYHDDEWGVPAHNDRHLFEMLILEGMQAGLSWIT' A
#
# COMPACT_ATOMS: atom_id res chain seq x y z
N MET A 1 -0.55 17.80 -12.67
CA MET A 1 -0.06 16.41 -12.51
C MET A 1 0.43 16.29 -11.07
N LYS A 2 -0.08 15.33 -10.29
CA LYS A 2 0.37 15.08 -8.92
C LYS A 2 1.75 14.42 -8.98
N THR A 3 2.74 14.93 -8.28
CA THR A 3 4.03 14.25 -8.10
C THR A 3 3.83 13.14 -7.05
N ARG A 4 4.23 11.92 -7.37
CA ARG A 4 4.09 10.73 -6.50
C ARG A 4 5.44 10.08 -6.26
N CYS A 5 5.50 9.16 -5.31
CA CYS A 5 6.68 8.32 -5.13
C CYS A 5 6.92 7.48 -6.39
N ASP A 6 8.20 7.21 -6.70
CA ASP A 6 8.62 6.52 -7.92
C ASP A 6 8.01 5.11 -8.05
N TRP A 7 7.72 4.45 -6.92
CA TRP A 7 7.17 3.10 -6.89
C TRP A 7 5.67 3.01 -7.23
N ALA A 8 4.92 4.11 -7.17
CA ALA A 8 3.46 4.09 -7.35
C ALA A 8 3.05 3.72 -8.79
N GLY A 9 3.95 3.87 -9.76
CA GLY A 9 3.72 3.51 -11.15
C GLY A 9 2.54 4.26 -11.77
N SER A 10 1.74 3.55 -12.57
CA SER A 10 0.58 4.12 -13.29
C SER A 10 -0.69 3.29 -13.16
N ASP A 11 -0.66 2.16 -12.46
CA ASP A 11 -1.85 1.32 -12.27
C ASP A 11 -2.85 2.05 -11.36
N PRO A 12 -4.12 2.27 -11.79
CA PRO A 12 -5.09 3.00 -10.99
C PRO A 12 -5.33 2.45 -9.59
N LEU A 13 -5.24 1.12 -9.41
CA LEU A 13 -5.40 0.49 -8.10
C LEU A 13 -4.23 0.89 -7.18
N TYR A 14 -3.01 0.80 -7.70
CA TYR A 14 -1.82 1.11 -6.92
C TYR A 14 -1.70 2.61 -6.63
N LEU A 15 -2.14 3.45 -7.57
CA LEU A 15 -2.24 4.90 -7.38
C LEU A 15 -3.24 5.27 -6.28
N THR A 16 -4.35 4.56 -6.18
CA THR A 16 -5.36 4.78 -5.12
C THR A 16 -4.80 4.36 -3.77
N TYR A 17 -4.20 3.17 -3.69
CA TYR A 17 -3.50 2.70 -2.50
C TYR A 17 -2.40 3.68 -2.05
N HIS A 18 -1.57 4.16 -2.98
CA HIS A 18 -0.52 5.15 -2.68
C HIS A 18 -1.10 6.47 -2.16
N ASP A 19 -2.13 7.00 -2.82
CA ASP A 19 -2.64 8.34 -2.52
C ASP A 19 -3.48 8.39 -1.23
N ASP A 20 -4.21 7.32 -0.93
CA ASP A 20 -5.26 7.33 0.10
C ASP A 20 -4.97 6.43 1.30
N GLU A 21 -4.05 5.45 1.18
CA GLU A 21 -3.78 4.47 2.24
C GLU A 21 -2.31 4.48 2.70
N TRP A 22 -1.36 4.49 1.77
CA TRP A 22 0.06 4.34 2.09
C TRP A 22 0.62 5.54 2.85
N GLY A 23 1.18 5.28 4.04
CA GLY A 23 1.73 6.32 4.92
C GLY A 23 0.69 7.16 5.66
N VAL A 24 -0.61 6.86 5.50
CA VAL A 24 -1.68 7.48 6.29
C VAL A 24 -1.71 6.83 7.68
N PRO A 25 -1.65 7.61 8.79
CA PRO A 25 -1.69 7.03 10.13
C PRO A 25 -2.97 6.24 10.39
N ALA A 26 -2.82 4.98 10.77
CA ALA A 26 -3.92 4.12 11.19
C ALA A 26 -3.82 3.77 12.68
N HIS A 27 -4.97 3.75 13.36
CA HIS A 27 -5.07 3.45 14.80
C HIS A 27 -6.04 2.31 15.11
N ASN A 28 -6.56 1.64 14.09
CA ASN A 28 -7.46 0.50 14.25
C ASN A 28 -6.64 -0.80 14.30
N ASP A 29 -6.67 -1.51 15.43
CA ASP A 29 -5.85 -2.71 15.66
C ASP A 29 -6.10 -3.83 14.63
N ARG A 30 -7.33 -4.01 14.17
CA ARG A 30 -7.66 -5.04 13.16
C ARG A 30 -7.03 -4.70 11.82
N HIS A 31 -7.11 -3.44 11.40
CA HIS A 31 -6.49 -2.98 10.17
C HIS A 31 -4.95 -3.06 10.26
N LEU A 32 -4.37 -2.68 11.41
CA LEU A 32 -2.93 -2.82 11.62
C LEU A 32 -2.48 -4.28 11.54
N PHE A 33 -3.24 -5.22 12.12
CA PHE A 33 -2.97 -6.65 12.01
C PHE A 33 -3.13 -7.15 10.58
N GLU A 34 -4.14 -6.71 9.85
CA GLU A 34 -4.33 -7.03 8.43
C GLU A 34 -3.11 -6.62 7.59
N MET A 35 -2.67 -5.37 7.72
CA MET A 35 -1.49 -4.87 7.00
C MET A 35 -0.22 -5.64 7.38
N LEU A 36 -0.03 -5.94 8.67
CA LEU A 36 1.11 -6.74 9.13
C LEU A 36 1.17 -8.11 8.45
N ILE A 37 0.03 -8.76 8.28
CA ILE A 37 -0.04 -10.06 7.60
C ILE A 37 0.21 -9.92 6.10
N LEU A 38 -0.39 -8.93 5.43
CA LEU A 38 -0.21 -8.69 3.99
C LEU A 38 1.25 -8.42 3.62
N GLU A 39 1.97 -7.63 4.43
CA GLU A 39 3.41 -7.40 4.27
C GLU A 39 4.23 -8.69 4.34
N GLY A 40 3.84 -9.63 5.21
CA GLY A 40 4.47 -10.95 5.27
C GLY A 40 4.17 -11.82 4.05
N MET A 41 2.93 -11.75 3.52
CA MET A 41 2.53 -12.52 2.34
C MET A 41 3.25 -12.08 1.06
N GLN A 42 3.73 -10.84 1.02
CA GLN A 42 4.44 -10.29 -0.14
C GLN A 42 5.88 -10.81 -0.29
N ALA A 43 6.43 -11.57 0.65
CA ALA A 43 7.82 -12.03 0.60
C ALA A 43 8.19 -12.74 -0.71
N GLY A 44 9.02 -12.10 -1.53
CA GLY A 44 9.46 -12.60 -2.84
C GLY A 44 8.53 -12.29 -4.02
N LEU A 45 7.45 -11.54 -3.81
CA LEU A 45 6.49 -11.09 -4.83
C LEU A 45 6.54 -9.56 -5.00
N SER A 46 5.73 -9.02 -5.89
CA SER A 46 5.43 -7.58 -5.90
C SER A 46 4.20 -7.30 -5.06
N TRP A 47 4.04 -6.10 -4.50
CA TRP A 47 2.86 -5.76 -3.69
C TRP A 47 1.52 -5.85 -4.44
N ILE A 48 1.53 -5.61 -5.76
CA ILE A 48 0.32 -5.66 -6.60
C ILE A 48 -0.06 -7.09 -7.04
N THR A 49 0.72 -8.11 -6.67
CA THR A 49 0.45 -9.50 -7.04
C THR A 49 -0.82 -10.02 -6.36
#